data_AF-A0A0X3NUG5-F1
#
_entry.id   AF-A0A0X3NUG5-F1
#
_cell.length_a   1.000
_cell.length_b   1.000
_cell.length_c   1.000
_cell.angle_alpha   90.00
_cell.angle_beta   90.00
_cell.angle_gamma   90.00
#
_symmetry.space_group_name_H-M   'P 1'
#
loop_
_entity.id
_entity.type
_entity.pdbx_description
1 polymer ?
#
loop_
_entity_poly.entity_id
_entity_poly.type
_entity_poly.pdbx_seq_one_letter_code
_entity_poly.pdbx_strand_id
1 'polypeptide(L)'
;YSTAPIPLKPITDPYTCSKTITGAWKGANAAGCPNHDNFELNPTYEISLSNRDSDNQLLIELRGPRDFAVGFQLFVTSLTVAPINHHEKMSTGSYRRGYTMMELAGLAGGKYRLIVATFEPRQEGPFIINLRSLRPVEIKCIQ
;
A
#
# COMPACT_ATOMS: atom_id res chain seq x y z
N TYR A 1 34.16 23.36 16.77
CA TYR A 1 33.38 22.56 17.73
C TYR A 1 32.16 23.37 18.14
N SER A 2 30.95 22.86 17.92
CA SER A 2 29.71 23.51 18.36
C SER A 2 29.28 22.92 19.70
N THR A 3 29.09 23.76 20.72
CA THR A 3 28.65 23.41 22.07
C THR A 3 27.17 23.71 22.31
N ALA A 4 26.44 24.11 21.26
CA ALA A 4 25.02 24.41 21.37
C ALA A 4 24.20 23.12 21.54
N PRO A 5 23.31 23.04 22.55
CA PRO A 5 22.46 21.88 22.74
C PRO A 5 21.47 21.75 21.57
N ILE A 6 21.43 20.57 20.94
CA ILE A 6 20.45 20.23 19.89
C ILE A 6 19.26 19.55 20.56
N PRO A 7 18.08 20.21 20.66
CA PRO A 7 16.90 19.56 21.20
C PRO A 7 16.34 18.56 20.18
N LEU A 8 16.48 17.26 20.48
CA LEU A 8 15.79 16.21 19.75
C LEU A 8 14.33 16.16 20.25
N LYS A 9 13.39 16.57 19.39
CA LYS A 9 11.95 16.43 19.65
C LYS A 9 11.44 15.16 18.98
N PRO A 10 10.49 14.42 19.61
CA PRO A 10 9.81 13.32 18.94
C PRO A 10 9.16 13.82 17.64
N ILE A 11 9.36 13.09 16.55
CA ILE A 11 8.66 13.36 15.29
C ILE A 11 7.19 13.04 15.53
N THR A 12 6.33 14.05 15.42
CA THR A 12 4.88 13.85 15.46
C THR A 12 4.47 13.11 14.20
N ASP A 13 3.78 11.98 14.33
CA ASP A 13 3.26 11.24 13.17
C ASP A 13 2.29 12.18 12.41
N PRO A 14 2.60 12.58 11.17
CA PRO A 14 1.74 13.49 10.43
C PRO A 14 0.42 12.83 10.05
N TYR A 15 0.36 11.49 10.00
CA TYR A 15 -0.82 10.74 9.59
C TYR A 15 -1.89 10.73 10.69
N THR A 16 -2.98 11.43 10.44
CA THR A 16 -4.13 11.53 11.36
C THR A 16 -5.12 10.37 11.20
N CYS A 17 -5.11 9.70 10.06
CA CYS A 17 -6.04 8.64 9.72
C CYS A 17 -5.30 7.32 9.54
N SER A 18 -5.74 6.26 10.23
CA SER A 18 -5.20 4.90 10.05
C SER A 18 -6.31 3.88 9.86
N LYS A 19 -6.11 2.94 8.94
CA LYS A 19 -6.99 1.79 8.72
C LYS A 19 -6.14 0.51 8.67
N THR A 20 -6.59 -0.51 9.38
CA THR A 20 -5.94 -1.83 9.39
C THR A 20 -6.93 -2.86 8.89
N ILE A 21 -6.49 -3.70 7.96
CA ILE A 21 -7.25 -4.85 7.50
C ILE A 21 -6.36 -6.09 7.50
N THR A 22 -6.99 -7.24 7.65
CA THR A 22 -6.34 -8.54 7.61
C THR A 22 -6.87 -9.34 6.42
N GLY A 23 -5.99 -10.09 5.77
CA GLY A 23 -6.34 -11.00 4.69
C GLY A 23 -5.45 -12.24 4.70
N ALA A 24 -5.57 -13.07 3.68
CA ALA A 24 -4.71 -14.22 3.50
C ALA A 24 -4.55 -14.57 2.02
N TRP A 25 -3.37 -15.04 1.64
CA TRP A 25 -3.17 -15.74 0.37
C TRP A 25 -3.61 -17.20 0.57
N LYS A 26 -4.54 -17.69 -0.27
CA LYS A 26 -5.09 -19.05 -0.17
C LYS A 26 -5.56 -19.55 -1.54
N GLY A 27 -5.26 -20.80 -1.88
CA GLY A 27 -5.69 -21.45 -3.12
C GLY A 27 -5.32 -20.62 -4.35
N ALA A 28 -6.32 -20.29 -5.17
CA ALA A 28 -6.15 -19.51 -6.39
C ALA A 28 -5.59 -18.09 -6.15
N ASN A 29 -5.81 -17.52 -4.96
CA ASN A 29 -5.37 -16.17 -4.62
C ASN A 29 -3.88 -16.13 -4.22
N ALA A 30 -3.22 -17.27 -4.01
CA ALA A 30 -1.77 -17.33 -3.79
C ALA A 30 -1.04 -17.38 -5.14
N ALA A 31 -1.22 -16.36 -5.97
CA ALA A 31 -0.84 -16.42 -7.38
C ALA A 31 0.58 -15.93 -7.71
N GLY A 32 1.28 -15.36 -6.72
CA GLY A 32 2.67 -14.91 -6.88
C GLY A 32 2.76 -13.52 -7.54
N CYS A 33 3.99 -13.08 -7.82
CA CYS A 33 4.27 -11.74 -8.35
C CYS A 33 3.91 -11.59 -9.85
N PRO A 34 4.04 -10.37 -10.44
CA PRO A 34 3.70 -10.11 -11.84
C PRO A 34 4.48 -10.91 -12.89
N ASN A 35 5.52 -11.64 -12.49
CA ASN A 35 6.24 -12.55 -13.37
C ASN A 35 5.46 -13.84 -13.65
N HIS A 36 4.31 -14.04 -12.99
CA HIS A 36 3.43 -15.18 -13.19
C HIS A 36 2.10 -14.72 -13.81
N ASP A 37 1.54 -15.56 -14.69
CA ASP A 37 0.34 -15.24 -15.49
C ASP A 37 -0.91 -14.95 -14.65
N ASN A 38 -0.95 -15.46 -13.42
CA ASN A 38 -2.11 -15.39 -12.54
C ASN A 38 -2.10 -14.20 -11.56
N PHE A 39 -1.21 -13.21 -11.76
CA PHE A 39 -1.04 -12.10 -10.81
C PHE A 39 -2.34 -11.40 -10.40
N GLU A 40 -3.30 -11.24 -11.32
CA GLU A 40 -4.59 -10.60 -11.07
C GLU A 40 -5.53 -11.43 -10.16
N LEU A 41 -5.23 -12.71 -9.90
CA LEU A 41 -5.99 -13.54 -8.94
C LEU A 41 -5.62 -13.25 -7.49
N ASN A 42 -4.52 -12.54 -7.23
CA ASN A 42 -4.12 -12.18 -5.87
C ASN A 42 -5.20 -11.32 -5.17
N PRO A 43 -5.21 -11.29 -3.82
CA PRO A 43 -6.15 -10.49 -3.06
C PRO A 43 -6.07 -9.02 -3.46
N THR A 44 -7.24 -8.46 -3.78
CA THR A 44 -7.37 -7.14 -4.38
C THR A 44 -8.30 -6.26 -3.56
N TYR A 45 -7.86 -5.03 -3.31
CA TYR A 45 -8.55 -4.05 -2.48
C TYR A 45 -8.79 -2.76 -3.25
N GLU A 46 -9.92 -2.09 -3.01
CA GLU A 46 -10.15 -0.72 -3.46
C GLU A 46 -9.79 0.23 -2.31
N ILE A 47 -8.94 1.21 -2.59
CA ILE A 47 -8.65 2.32 -1.70
C ILE A 47 -9.36 3.55 -2.26
N SER A 48 -10.15 4.22 -1.44
CA SER A 48 -10.89 5.42 -1.82
C SER A 48 -10.45 6.63 -1.00
N LEU A 49 -10.00 7.67 -1.70
CA LEU A 49 -9.73 9.01 -1.19
C LEU A 49 -10.87 9.91 -1.68
N SER A 50 -11.85 10.17 -0.81
CA SER A 50 -13.11 10.84 -1.18
C SER A 50 -13.00 12.35 -1.36
N ASN A 51 -11.84 12.94 -1.08
CA ASN A 51 -11.60 14.36 -1.29
C ASN A 51 -11.39 14.73 -2.77
N ARG A 52 -11.24 16.02 -3.03
CA ARG A 52 -10.94 16.59 -4.35
C ARG A 52 -9.56 17.27 -4.38
N ASP A 53 -8.66 16.81 -3.51
CA ASP A 53 -7.31 17.37 -3.37
C ASP A 53 -6.31 16.57 -4.20
N SER A 54 -5.25 17.21 -4.67
CA SER A 54 -4.20 16.57 -5.50
C SER A 54 -2.89 16.30 -4.76
N ASP A 55 -2.83 16.64 -3.48
CA ASP A 55 -1.66 16.58 -2.60
C ASP A 55 -1.78 15.51 -1.50
N ASN A 56 -2.62 14.49 -1.69
CA ASN A 56 -2.80 13.46 -0.67
C ASN A 56 -1.51 12.70 -0.38
N GLN A 57 -1.32 12.34 0.88
CA GLN A 57 -0.27 11.43 1.31
C GLN A 57 -0.86 10.13 1.82
N LEU A 58 -0.26 9.02 1.40
CA LEU A 58 -0.71 7.67 1.72
C LEU A 58 0.51 6.78 1.98
N LEU A 59 0.58 6.22 3.17
CA LEU A 59 1.51 5.16 3.54
C LEU A 59 0.74 3.84 3.57
N ILE A 60 1.20 2.87 2.78
CA ILE A 60 0.68 1.51 2.76
C ILE A 60 1.78 0.60 3.31
N GLU A 61 1.48 -0.10 4.39
CA GLU A 61 2.34 -1.13 4.97
C GLU A 61 1.71 -2.51 4.77
N LEU A 62 2.49 -3.48 4.31
CA LEU A 62 2.07 -4.88 4.18
C LEU A 62 2.98 -5.75 5.06
N ARG A 63 2.36 -6.51 5.96
CA ARG A 63 3.02 -7.50 6.83
C ARG A 63 2.53 -8.89 6.45
N GLY A 64 3.45 -9.81 6.19
CA GLY A 64 3.16 -11.22 5.94
C GLY A 64 4.04 -12.13 6.79
N PRO A 65 3.99 -13.45 6.56
CA PRO A 65 4.88 -14.40 7.22
C PRO A 65 6.35 -14.08 6.93
N ARG A 66 7.22 -14.30 7.92
CA ARG A 66 8.65 -13.93 7.84
C ARG A 66 9.38 -14.57 6.65
N ASP A 67 8.95 -15.78 6.27
CA ASP A 67 9.58 -16.55 5.21
C ASP A 67 9.08 -16.17 3.81
N PHE A 68 8.02 -15.36 3.71
CA PHE A 68 7.44 -14.95 2.44
C PHE A 68 8.02 -13.61 2.02
N ALA A 69 8.54 -13.54 0.79
CA ALA A 69 8.84 -12.27 0.17
C ALA A 69 7.54 -11.66 -0.32
N VAL A 70 7.16 -10.49 0.20
CA VAL A 70 5.88 -9.84 -0.05
C VAL A 70 6.07 -8.50 -0.77
N GLY A 71 5.06 -8.13 -1.56
CA GLY A 71 5.04 -6.96 -2.43
C GLY A 71 3.61 -6.56 -2.78
N PHE A 72 3.43 -5.37 -3.31
CA PHE A 72 2.13 -4.96 -3.83
C PHE A 72 2.23 -3.96 -4.97
N GLN A 73 1.16 -3.90 -5.76
CA GLN A 73 0.98 -2.93 -6.83
C GLN A 73 -0.28 -2.12 -6.60
N LEU A 74 -0.18 -0.82 -6.85
CA LEU A 74 -1.27 0.13 -6.75
C LEU A 74 -1.56 0.68 -8.14
N PHE A 75 -2.81 0.58 -8.59
CA PHE A 75 -3.28 1.07 -9.88
C PHE A 75 -4.28 2.19 -9.69
N VAL A 76 -4.26 3.19 -10.54
CA VAL A 76 -5.31 4.21 -10.58
C VAL A 76 -6.53 3.64 -11.29
N THR A 77 -7.68 3.66 -10.62
CA THR A 77 -8.95 3.23 -11.21
C THR A 77 -9.74 4.42 -11.73
N SER A 78 -9.86 5.48 -10.92
CA SER A 78 -10.56 6.71 -11.30
C SER A 78 -10.11 7.87 -10.42
N LEU A 79 -9.97 9.07 -11.00
CA LEU A 79 -9.58 10.27 -10.25
C LEU A 79 -10.75 11.27 -10.19
N THR A 80 -10.90 11.94 -9.05
CA THR A 80 -11.88 13.02 -8.86
C THR A 80 -11.31 14.40 -9.21
N VAL A 81 -9.98 14.49 -9.30
CA VAL A 81 -9.22 15.71 -9.62
C VAL A 81 -8.00 15.34 -10.47
N ALA A 82 -7.50 16.29 -11.26
CA ALA A 82 -6.27 16.10 -12.02
C ALA A 82 -5.08 15.87 -11.07
N PRO A 83 -4.25 14.85 -11.30
CA PRO A 83 -3.10 14.57 -10.46
C PRO A 83 -1.97 15.57 -10.72
N ILE A 84 -1.17 15.84 -9.68
CA ILE A 84 0.07 16.63 -9.83
C ILE A 84 1.06 15.85 -10.69
N ASN A 85 1.16 14.53 -10.45
CA ASN A 85 2.00 13.62 -11.21
C ASN A 85 1.16 12.49 -11.79
N HIS A 86 1.23 12.29 -13.10
CA HIS A 86 0.54 11.20 -13.77
C HIS A 86 1.25 9.88 -13.54
N HIS A 87 0.71 9.07 -12.64
CA HIS A 87 1.10 7.68 -12.43
C HIS A 87 -0.13 6.78 -12.59
N GLU A 88 -0.14 5.92 -13.61
CA GLU A 88 -1.21 4.92 -13.77
C GLU A 88 -1.00 3.72 -12.83
N LYS A 89 0.27 3.44 -12.49
CA LYS A 89 0.70 2.29 -11.71
C LYS A 89 1.88 2.64 -10.83
N MET A 90 1.85 2.17 -9.59
CA MET A 90 2.92 2.26 -8.59
C MET A 90 3.17 0.87 -8.00
N SER A 91 4.37 0.60 -7.52
CA SER A 91 4.70 -0.69 -6.91
C SER A 91 5.78 -0.53 -5.84
N THR A 92 5.84 -1.49 -4.91
CA THR A 92 6.90 -1.55 -3.89
C THR A 92 8.30 -1.83 -4.45
N GLY A 93 8.42 -2.15 -5.74
CA GLY A 93 9.66 -2.64 -6.34
C GLY A 93 9.99 -4.06 -5.86
N SER A 94 11.21 -4.28 -5.38
CA SER A 94 11.67 -5.59 -4.91
C SER A 94 10.82 -6.13 -3.76
N TYR A 95 10.44 -7.40 -3.85
CA TYR A 95 9.68 -8.08 -2.80
C TYR A 95 10.59 -8.33 -1.59
N ARG A 96 10.07 -8.07 -0.39
CA ARG A 96 10.85 -8.12 0.86
C ARG A 96 10.24 -9.11 1.83
N ARG A 97 11.09 -9.80 2.59
CA ARG A 97 10.65 -10.86 3.50
C ARG A 97 9.87 -10.30 4.69
N GLY A 98 8.65 -10.79 4.90
CA GLY A 98 7.79 -10.47 6.04
C GLY A 98 7.20 -9.06 6.09
N TYR A 99 7.83 -8.07 5.46
CA TYR A 99 7.38 -6.68 5.51
C TYR A 99 7.80 -5.90 4.26
N THR A 100 6.88 -5.08 3.76
CA THR A 100 7.16 -4.07 2.75
C THR A 100 6.25 -2.86 2.97
N MET A 101 6.66 -1.69 2.49
CA MET A 101 5.86 -0.48 2.57
C MET A 101 6.07 0.40 1.34
N MET A 102 5.10 1.28 1.09
CA MET A 102 5.17 2.31 0.06
C MET A 102 4.53 3.58 0.61
N GLU A 103 5.31 4.65 0.64
CA GLU A 103 4.85 6.00 0.97
C GLU A 103 4.70 6.79 -0.33
N LEU A 104 3.54 7.41 -0.48
CA LEU A 104 3.20 8.19 -1.66
C LEU A 104 2.74 9.58 -1.23
N ALA A 105 3.24 10.60 -1.91
CA ALA A 105 2.82 11.98 -1.75
C ALA A 105 2.34 12.53 -3.10
N GLY A 106 1.44 13.52 -3.07
CA GLY A 106 0.90 14.09 -4.30
C GLY A 106 -0.16 13.21 -4.98
N LEU A 107 -0.87 12.37 -4.21
CA LEU A 107 -1.98 11.59 -4.76
C LEU A 107 -3.20 12.46 -5.00
N ALA A 108 -3.82 12.28 -6.16
CA ALA A 108 -5.16 12.80 -6.43
C ALA A 108 -6.23 12.10 -5.58
N GLY A 109 -7.28 12.84 -5.24
CA GLY A 109 -8.54 12.23 -4.80
C GLY A 109 -9.05 11.26 -5.87
N GLY A 110 -9.59 10.12 -5.45
CA GLY A 110 -9.93 9.05 -6.37
C GLY A 110 -10.00 7.66 -5.77
N LYS A 111 -10.12 6.69 -6.65
CA LYS A 111 -10.14 5.25 -6.37
C LYS A 111 -8.90 4.61 -6.93
N TYR A 112 -8.30 3.77 -6.11
CA TYR A 112 -7.10 3.03 -6.42
C TYR A 112 -7.33 1.54 -6.15
N ARG A 113 -6.72 0.70 -6.96
CA ARG A 113 -6.76 -0.76 -6.81
C ARG A 113 -5.42 -1.26 -6.30
N LEU A 114 -5.41 -1.85 -5.11
CA LEU A 114 -4.24 -2.44 -4.46
C LEU A 114 -4.28 -3.96 -4.61
N ILE A 115 -3.26 -4.54 -5.25
CA ILE A 115 -3.08 -5.98 -5.35
C ILE A 115 -1.88 -6.37 -4.49
N VAL A 116 -2.08 -7.23 -3.50
CA VAL A 116 -1.03 -7.71 -2.60
C VAL A 116 -0.60 -9.13 -2.96
N ALA A 117 0.69 -9.38 -3.07
CA ALA A 117 1.20 -10.66 -3.54
C ALA A 117 2.44 -11.11 -2.78
N THR A 118 2.68 -12.42 -2.82
CA THR A 118 3.98 -13.02 -2.53
C THR A 118 4.84 -13.05 -3.79
N PHE A 119 6.15 -13.26 -3.63
CA PHE A 119 7.06 -13.39 -4.78
C PHE A 119 6.74 -14.67 -5.56
N GLU A 120 6.72 -15.80 -4.87
CA GLU A 120 6.40 -17.12 -5.43
C GLU A 120 4.90 -17.43 -5.29
N PRO A 121 4.30 -18.14 -6.25
CA PRO A 121 2.93 -18.66 -6.15
C PRO A 121 2.85 -19.81 -5.12
N ARG A 122 1.62 -20.16 -4.72
CA ARG A 122 1.29 -21.23 -3.76
C ARG A 122 1.82 -20.99 -2.34
N GLN A 123 2.26 -19.78 -2.02
CA GLN A 123 2.58 -19.38 -0.65
C GLN A 123 1.31 -18.95 0.07
N GLU A 124 0.73 -19.87 0.83
CA GLU A 124 -0.49 -19.60 1.59
C GLU A 124 -0.17 -19.10 2.99
N GLY A 125 -0.82 -18.01 3.40
CA GLY A 125 -0.60 -17.45 4.73
C GLY A 125 -1.32 -16.13 4.97
N PRO A 126 -1.45 -15.72 6.24
CA PRO A 126 -2.12 -14.50 6.62
C PRO A 126 -1.25 -13.28 6.33
N PHE A 127 -1.90 -12.14 6.08
CA PHE A 127 -1.23 -10.85 6.00
C PHE A 127 -2.07 -9.74 6.64
N ILE A 128 -1.41 -8.63 6.92
CA ILE A 128 -2.01 -7.42 7.49
C ILE A 128 -1.61 -6.25 6.61
N ILE A 129 -2.59 -5.44 6.21
CA ILE A 129 -2.37 -4.18 5.51
C ILE A 129 -2.71 -3.04 6.48
N ASN A 130 -1.77 -2.13 6.69
CA ASN A 130 -2.02 -0.88 7.39
C ASN A 130 -1.95 0.27 6.39
N LEU A 131 -2.99 1.09 6.34
CA LEU A 131 -3.03 2.33 5.59
C LEU A 131 -2.95 3.47 6.59
N ARG A 132 -2.07 4.43 6.32
CA ARG A 132 -2.03 5.72 7.02
C ARG A 132 -2.13 6.85 6.02
N SER A 133 -2.92 7.86 6.34
CA SER A 133 -3.11 9.02 5.48
C SER A 133 -3.35 10.29 6.30
N LEU A 134 -3.06 11.44 5.70
CA LEU A 134 -3.37 12.76 6.27
C LEU A 134 -4.88 13.05 6.25
N ARG A 135 -5.62 12.35 5.37
CA ARG A 135 -7.04 12.58 5.14
C ARG A 135 -7.82 11.27 5.28
N PRO A 136 -9.15 11.32 5.48
CA PRO A 136 -9.98 10.13 5.55
C PRO A 136 -9.77 9.24 4.31
N VAL A 137 -9.44 7.98 4.58
CA VAL A 137 -9.22 6.95 3.57
C VAL A 137 -10.09 5.74 3.91
N GLU A 138 -10.70 5.17 2.88
CA GLU A 138 -11.46 3.93 2.98
C GLU A 138 -10.74 2.83 2.22
N ILE A 139 -10.84 1.61 2.74
CA ILE A 139 -10.35 0.41 2.06
C ILE A 139 -11.41 -0.68 2.12
N LYS A 140 -11.65 -1.36 0.99
CA LYS A 140 -12.58 -2.49 0.89
C LYS A 140 -11.96 -3.63 0.08
N CYS A 141 -12.25 -4.86 0.47
CA CYS A 141 -11.89 -6.03 -0.32
C CYS A 141 -12.77 -6.11 -1.57
N ILE A 142 -12.19 -6.43 -2.73
CA ILE A 142 -12.91 -6.65 -3.99
C ILE A 142 -12.79 -8.12 -4.43
N GLN A 143 -11.65 -8.77 -4.15
CA GLN A 143 -11.35 -10.16 -4.54
C GLN A 143 -10.39 -10.81 -3.54
#